data_AF-A0A7N2LQE9-F1
#
_entry.id   AF-A0A7N2LQE9-F1
#
_cell.length_a   1.000
_cell.length_b   1.000
_cell.length_c   1.000
_cell.angle_alpha   90.00
_cell.angle_beta   90.00
_cell.angle_gamma   90.00
#
_symmetry.space_group_name_H-M   'P 1'
#
loop_
_entity.id
_entity.type
_entity.pdbx_description
1 polymer ?
#
loop_
_entity_poly.entity_id
_entity_poly.type
_entity_poly.pdbx_seq_one_letter_code
_entity_poly.pdbx_strand_id
1 'polypeptide(L)'
;MSIAPKLVNEWNIMNLICFEFEVSSLIVELASAAAAEKGLVFDEAMEDRLCAYSRAVAHFPTAIKEFKWRNGWFYSLSEKAIAQGKPDPCCLHTAWLKELKIV
;
A
#
# COMPACT_ATOMS: atom_id res chain seq x y z
N MET A 1 9.49 25.96 -21.89
CA MET A 1 8.34 26.32 -22.73
C MET A 1 7.09 26.03 -21.91
N SER A 2 6.38 27.08 -21.48
CA SER A 2 5.31 27.03 -20.50
C SER A 2 4.06 26.39 -21.10
N ILE A 3 3.55 25.32 -20.48
CA ILE A 3 2.23 24.76 -20.80
C ILE A 3 1.25 25.34 -19.78
N ALA A 4 0.18 25.94 -20.31
CA ALA A 4 -0.77 26.78 -19.62
C ALA A 4 -1.51 26.06 -18.45
N PRO A 5 -1.90 26.80 -17.40
CA PRO A 5 -2.50 26.27 -16.15
C PRO A 5 -3.91 25.67 -16.28
N LYS A 6 -4.44 25.44 -17.49
CA LYS A 6 -5.79 24.88 -17.70
C LYS A 6 -5.84 23.35 -17.80
N LEU A 7 -4.69 22.66 -17.89
CA LEU A 7 -4.62 21.20 -17.94
C LEU A 7 -4.32 20.52 -16.58
N VAL A 8 -4.14 21.28 -15.50
CA VAL A 8 -3.81 20.72 -14.17
C VAL A 8 -5.02 20.06 -13.49
N ASN A 9 -6.26 20.39 -13.89
CA ASN A 9 -7.47 19.88 -13.23
C ASN A 9 -7.97 18.54 -13.80
N GLU A 10 -7.72 18.21 -15.06
CA GLU A 10 -8.17 16.94 -15.67
C GLU A 10 -7.26 15.75 -15.29
N TRP A 11 -5.97 16.01 -15.05
CA TRP A 11 -5.00 15.02 -14.59
C TRP A 11 -5.07 14.75 -13.08
N ASN A 12 -5.67 15.67 -12.31
CA ASN A 12 -5.83 15.48 -10.87
C ASN A 12 -6.83 14.37 -10.55
N ILE A 13 -7.91 14.26 -11.34
CA ILE A 13 -8.89 13.17 -11.17
C ILE A 13 -8.25 11.83 -11.52
N MET A 14 -7.49 11.74 -12.62
CA MET A 14 -6.85 10.48 -13.01
C MET A 14 -5.72 10.05 -12.06
N ASN A 15 -4.90 11.00 -11.57
CA ASN A 15 -3.91 10.71 -10.53
C ASN A 15 -4.57 10.37 -9.18
N LEU A 16 -5.70 10.99 -8.83
CA LEU A 16 -6.45 10.66 -7.61
C LEU A 16 -7.08 9.27 -7.71
N ILE A 17 -7.63 8.92 -8.88
CA ILE A 17 -8.18 7.58 -9.17
C ILE A 17 -7.07 6.51 -9.14
N CYS A 18 -5.93 6.76 -9.77
CA CYS A 18 -4.79 5.84 -9.73
C CYS A 18 -4.26 5.68 -8.30
N PHE A 19 -4.11 6.78 -7.56
CA PHE A 19 -3.68 6.76 -6.15
C PHE A 19 -4.64 5.94 -5.28
N GLU A 20 -5.94 6.12 -5.44
CA GLU A 20 -6.94 5.40 -4.67
C GLU A 20 -6.97 3.91 -5.01
N PHE A 21 -6.79 3.57 -6.28
CA PHE A 21 -6.68 2.17 -6.73
C PHE A 21 -5.42 1.47 -6.20
N GLU A 22 -4.26 2.14 -6.27
CA GLU A 22 -2.99 1.61 -5.76
C GLU A 22 -3.06 1.41 -4.24
N VAL A 23 -3.57 2.39 -3.50
CA VAL A 23 -3.72 2.34 -2.05
C VAL A 23 -4.73 1.26 -1.64
N SER A 24 -5.89 1.18 -2.30
CA SER A 24 -6.89 0.13 -2.09
C SER A 24 -6.28 -1.25 -2.31
N SER A 25 -5.58 -1.46 -3.44
CA SER A 25 -4.94 -2.75 -3.77
C SER A 25 -3.95 -3.18 -2.69
N LEU A 26 -3.12 -2.24 -2.20
CA LEU A 26 -2.20 -2.53 -1.10
C LEU A 26 -2.94 -2.86 0.20
N ILE A 27 -3.98 -2.10 0.56
CA ILE A 27 -4.77 -2.33 1.78
C ILE A 27 -5.42 -3.72 1.75
N VAL A 28 -6.04 -4.10 0.63
CA VAL A 28 -6.71 -5.39 0.47
C VAL A 28 -5.70 -6.54 0.55
N GLU A 29 -4.54 -6.41 -0.09
CA GLU A 29 -3.46 -7.41 -0.01
C GLU A 29 -3.01 -7.63 1.44
N LEU A 30 -2.66 -6.55 2.14
CA LEU A 30 -2.17 -6.61 3.52
C LEU A 30 -3.25 -7.12 4.48
N ALA A 31 -4.51 -6.71 4.28
CA ALA A 31 -5.63 -7.22 5.07
C ALA A 31 -5.84 -8.72 4.84
N SER A 32 -5.76 -9.20 3.60
CA SER A 32 -5.86 -10.63 3.27
C SER A 32 -4.74 -11.45 3.93
N ALA A 33 -3.50 -10.98 3.84
CA ALA A 33 -2.36 -11.64 4.48
C ALA A 33 -2.50 -11.68 6.01
N ALA A 34 -2.97 -10.58 6.62
CA ALA A 34 -3.20 -10.50 8.05
C ALA A 34 -4.36 -11.39 8.51
N ALA A 35 -5.47 -11.42 7.76
CA ALA A 35 -6.62 -12.27 8.02
C ALA A 35 -6.23 -13.76 7.99
N ALA A 36 -5.45 -14.16 6.98
CA ALA A 36 -4.98 -15.54 6.84
C ALA A 36 -4.02 -15.96 7.96
N GLU A 37 -3.06 -15.12 8.35
CA GLU A 37 -2.07 -15.48 9.40
C GLU A 37 -2.67 -15.43 10.82
N LYS A 38 -3.62 -14.51 11.07
CA LYS A 38 -4.21 -14.32 12.42
C LYS A 38 -5.58 -14.95 12.61
N GLY A 39 -6.21 -15.46 11.54
CA GLY A 39 -7.57 -15.98 11.58
C GLY A 39 -8.61 -14.91 11.94
N LEU A 40 -8.42 -13.69 11.42
CA LEU A 40 -9.27 -12.53 11.71
C LEU A 40 -10.23 -12.23 10.55
N VAL A 41 -11.36 -11.63 10.87
CA VAL A 41 -12.30 -11.06 9.89
C VAL A 41 -12.32 -9.55 10.10
N PHE A 42 -12.07 -8.80 9.03
CA PHE A 42 -12.17 -7.35 9.06
C PHE A 42 -13.61 -6.90 8.80
N ASP A 43 -13.96 -5.74 9.35
CA ASP A 43 -15.22 -5.06 9.08
C ASP A 43 -15.31 -4.64 7.61
N GLU A 44 -16.49 -4.74 7.01
CA GLU A 44 -16.72 -4.48 5.56
C GLU A 44 -16.27 -3.07 5.14
N ALA A 45 -16.36 -2.07 6.01
CA ALA A 45 -15.96 -0.70 5.72
C ALA A 45 -14.48 -0.40 6.04
N MET A 46 -13.66 -1.42 6.32
CA MET A 46 -12.24 -1.24 6.62
C MET A 46 -11.48 -0.57 5.47
N GLU A 47 -11.72 -0.99 4.23
CA GLU A 47 -11.03 -0.48 3.05
C GLU A 47 -11.32 1.01 2.86
N ASP A 48 -12.60 1.37 2.81
CA ASP A 48 -13.05 2.75 2.67
C ASP A 48 -12.46 3.67 3.76
N ARG A 49 -12.44 3.20 5.01
CA ARG A 49 -11.86 3.95 6.13
C ARG A 49 -10.36 4.19 5.95
N LEU A 50 -9.61 3.17 5.51
CA LEU A 50 -8.16 3.27 5.33
C LEU A 50 -7.78 4.08 4.08
N CYS A 51 -8.56 3.99 3.01
CA CYS A 51 -8.43 4.85 1.83
C CYS A 51 -8.69 6.32 2.17
N ALA A 52 -9.78 6.60 2.90
CA ALA A 52 -10.11 7.95 3.36
C ALA A 52 -9.02 8.52 4.29
N TYR A 53 -8.50 7.70 5.20
CA TYR A 53 -7.40 8.10 6.07
C TYR A 53 -6.12 8.40 5.28
N SER A 54 -5.75 7.52 4.35
CA SER A 54 -4.58 7.70 3.47
C SER A 54 -4.65 9.01 2.69
N ARG A 55 -5.85 9.39 2.20
CA ARG A 55 -6.07 10.69 1.56
C ARG A 55 -5.86 11.86 2.52
N ALA A 56 -6.39 11.77 3.74
CA ALA A 56 -6.26 12.82 4.75
C ALA A 56 -4.80 13.07 5.16
N VAL A 57 -3.95 12.04 5.08
CA VAL A 57 -2.53 12.12 5.45
C VAL A 57 -1.56 12.24 4.27
N ALA A 58 -2.04 12.28 3.03
CA ALA A 58 -1.22 12.29 1.82
C ALA A 58 -0.27 13.51 1.72
N HIS A 59 -0.63 14.62 2.36
CA HIS A 59 0.17 15.84 2.37
C HIS A 59 1.29 15.85 3.43
N PHE A 60 1.35 14.84 4.31
CA PHE A 60 2.41 14.75 5.30
C PHE A 60 3.62 14.03 4.69
N PRO A 61 4.84 14.62 4.77
CA PRO A 61 6.05 13.94 4.37
C PRO A 61 6.31 12.78 5.34
N THR A 62 5.81 11.60 4.99
CA THR A 62 5.99 10.40 5.80
C THR A 62 7.38 9.84 5.51
N ALA A 63 8.24 9.84 6.53
CA ALA A 63 9.55 9.22 6.42
C ALA A 63 9.43 7.73 6.75
N ILE A 64 10.01 6.86 5.92
CA ILE A 64 10.09 5.40 6.15
C ILE A 64 11.13 5.05 7.24
N LYS A 65 11.23 5.88 8.28
CA LYS A 65 12.24 5.72 9.34
C LYS A 65 11.96 4.56 10.29
N GLU A 66 10.83 3.88 10.13
CA GLU A 66 10.37 2.81 11.03
C GLU A 66 9.99 1.52 10.27
N PHE A 67 10.86 1.06 9.35
CA PHE A 67 10.60 -0.15 8.55
C PHE A 67 10.19 -1.35 9.43
N LYS A 68 10.95 -1.66 10.49
CA LYS A 68 10.67 -2.81 11.38
C LYS A 68 9.25 -2.81 11.96
N TRP A 69 8.72 -1.66 12.32
CA TRP A 69 7.45 -1.54 13.04
C TRP A 69 6.24 -1.41 12.12
N ARG A 70 6.43 -0.85 10.91
CA ARG A 70 5.34 -0.61 9.95
C ARG A 70 5.25 -1.67 8.86
N ASN A 71 6.40 -2.08 8.31
CA ASN A 71 6.47 -2.93 7.12
C ASN A 71 7.18 -4.27 7.35
N GLY A 72 8.03 -4.35 8.38
CA GLY A 72 8.87 -5.52 8.64
C GLY A 72 8.07 -6.79 8.94
N TRP A 73 6.91 -6.67 9.59
CA TRP A 73 6.06 -7.82 9.87
C TRP A 73 5.51 -8.46 8.57
N PHE A 74 4.91 -7.66 7.69
CA PHE A 74 4.40 -8.14 6.40
C PHE A 74 5.52 -8.71 5.51
N TYR A 75 6.66 -8.02 5.44
CA TYR A 75 7.81 -8.52 4.68
C TYR A 75 8.33 -9.86 5.20
N SER A 76 8.33 -10.07 6.53
CA SER A 76 8.73 -11.36 7.09
C SER A 76 7.78 -12.52 6.72
N LEU A 77 6.49 -12.23 6.48
CA LEU A 77 5.55 -13.24 5.97
C LEU A 77 5.89 -13.62 4.53
N SER A 78 6.25 -12.63 3.70
CA SER A 78 6.75 -12.84 2.34
C SER A 78 8.00 -13.69 2.33
N GLU A 79 9.02 -13.35 3.13
CA GLU A 79 10.25 -14.13 3.24
C GLU A 79 9.99 -15.58 3.67
N LYS A 80 9.12 -15.77 4.68
CA LYS A 80 8.73 -17.10 5.17
C LYS A 80 8.03 -17.93 4.09
N ALA A 81 7.12 -17.33 3.32
CA ALA A 81 6.41 -18.03 2.25
C ALA A 81 7.35 -18.41 1.10
N ILE A 82 8.20 -17.49 0.66
CA ILE A 82 9.18 -17.72 -0.40
C ILE A 82 10.17 -18.81 0.00
N ALA A 83 10.67 -18.80 1.23
CA ALA A 83 11.57 -19.84 1.75
C ALA A 83 10.94 -21.25 1.76
N GLN A 84 9.61 -21.32 1.82
CA GLN A 84 8.83 -22.56 1.73
C GLN A 84 8.47 -22.95 0.29
N GLY A 85 8.92 -22.20 -0.71
CA GLY A 85 8.56 -22.39 -2.12
C GLY A 85 7.11 -22.02 -2.44
N LYS A 86 6.45 -21.23 -1.58
CA LYS A 86 5.09 -20.74 -1.78
C LYS A 86 5.10 -19.35 -2.44
N PRO A 87 3.99 -18.94 -3.08
CA PRO A 87 3.83 -17.57 -3.55
C PRO A 87 3.96 -16.56 -2.42
N ASP A 88 4.45 -15.37 -2.74
CA ASP A 88 4.49 -14.23 -1.83
C ASP A 88 3.05 -13.75 -1.52
N PRO A 89 2.59 -13.80 -0.26
CA PRO A 89 1.27 -13.31 0.14
C PRO A 89 1.13 -11.79 0.09
N CYS A 90 2.23 -11.03 0.07
CA CYS A 90 2.25 -9.56 0.00
C CYS A 90 3.09 -9.09 -1.20
N CYS A 91 2.77 -9.56 -2.41
CA CYS A 91 3.62 -9.40 -3.58
C CYS A 91 3.73 -7.94 -4.05
N LEU A 92 2.66 -7.16 -3.97
CA LEU A 92 2.65 -5.72 -4.27
C LEU A 92 3.47 -4.95 -3.25
N HIS A 93 3.26 -5.22 -1.96
CA HIS A 93 4.04 -4.64 -0.87
C HIS A 93 5.54 -4.91 -1.02
N THR A 94 5.93 -6.17 -1.25
CA THR A 94 7.32 -6.56 -1.49
C THR A 94 7.92 -5.86 -2.70
N ALA A 95 7.15 -5.72 -3.80
CA ALA A 95 7.63 -5.04 -4.99
C ALA A 95 7.95 -3.56 -4.71
N TRP A 96 7.05 -2.85 -4.02
CA TRP A 96 7.25 -1.43 -3.67
C TRP A 96 8.41 -1.21 -2.70
N LEU A 97 8.60 -2.11 -1.71
CA LEU A 97 9.76 -2.03 -0.82
C LEU A 97 11.10 -2.14 -1.56
N LYS A 98 11.18 -3.01 -2.57
CA LYS A 98 12.36 -3.17 -3.42
C LYS A 98 12.59 -1.95 -4.32
N GLU A 99 11.53 -1.41 -4.92
CA GLU A 99 11.61 -0.21 -5.75
C GLU A 99 12.15 1.00 -4.97
N LEU A 100 11.71 1.13 -3.71
CA LEU A 100 12.18 2.16 -2.77
C LEU A 100 13.55 1.86 -2.16
N LYS A 101 14.18 0.72 -2.50
CA LYS A 101 15.49 0.26 -2.00
C LYS A 101 15.56 0.17 -0.46
N ILE A 102 14.47 -0.29 0.15
CA ILE A 102 14.37 -0.50 1.59
C ILE A 102 14.84 -1.91 1.97
N VAL A 103 14.62 -2.86 1.05
CA VAL A 103 15.01 -4.27 1.11
C VAL A 103 15.70 -4.70 -0.18
#